data_AF-A0AAN6LJV6-F1
#
_entry.id   AF-A0AAN6LJV6-F1
#
_cell.length_a   1.000
_cell.length_b   1.000
_cell.length_c   1.000
_cell.angle_alpha   90.00
_cell.angle_beta   90.00
_cell.angle_gamma   90.00
#
_symmetry.space_group_name_H-M   'P 1'
#
loop_
_entity.id
_entity.type
_entity.pdbx_description
1 polymer ?
#
loop_
_entity_poly.entity_id
_entity_poly.type
_entity_poly.pdbx_seq_one_letter_code
_entity_poly.pdbx_strand_id
1 'polypeptide(L)'
;MGSLLSFAEDWRSIARSQPPQFEFDPSIPNTSTAPALLAVIGVSTGIAALVVAFRTYIRLVVLNRMGLDDYAIHITMLSSLGCFASIIGQTANGLGRHPQYVAQEKYMTQQKFSLAQAVLIVLGLGTVKISIALFLLRVVTYASRKMRRFLWFMIGEDASVPNVQKNPPNTTDITPEGI
;
A
#
# COMPACT_ATOMS: atom_id res chain seq x y z
N MET A 1 37.75 -13.08 -13.34
CA MET A 1 37.47 -13.71 -12.02
C MET A 1 37.48 -12.75 -10.82
N GLY A 2 38.15 -11.59 -10.87
CA GLY A 2 38.21 -10.65 -9.72
C GLY A 2 36.93 -9.85 -9.42
N SER A 3 36.09 -9.55 -10.41
CA SER A 3 34.91 -8.68 -10.23
C SER A 3 33.83 -9.28 -9.31
N LEU A 4 33.52 -10.58 -9.45
CA LEU A 4 32.54 -11.26 -8.59
C LEU A 4 33.03 -11.43 -7.15
N LEU A 5 34.34 -11.57 -6.95
CA LEU A 5 34.92 -11.65 -5.61
C LEU A 5 34.85 -10.29 -4.91
N SER A 6 35.12 -9.19 -5.64
CA SER A 6 34.95 -7.83 -5.07
C SER A 6 33.50 -7.54 -4.68
N PHE A 7 32.53 -7.90 -5.53
CA PHE A 7 31.10 -7.74 -5.24
C PHE A 7 30.64 -8.61 -4.05
N ALA A 8 31.16 -9.83 -3.95
CA ALA A 8 30.88 -10.72 -2.83
C ALA A 8 31.48 -10.21 -1.51
N GLU A 9 32.68 -9.60 -1.54
CA GLU A 9 33.26 -8.94 -0.37
C GLU A 9 32.50 -7.67 0.03
N ASP A 10 32.01 -6.92 -0.96
CA ASP A 10 31.23 -5.71 -0.75
C ASP A 10 29.85 -6.00 -0.15
N TRP A 11 29.16 -7.05 -0.64
CA TRP A 11 27.93 -7.50 -0.01
C TRP A 11 28.15 -7.99 1.42
N ARG A 12 29.26 -8.70 1.68
CA ARG A 12 29.64 -9.12 3.02
C ARG A 12 30.00 -7.93 3.92
N SER A 13 30.50 -6.83 3.35
CA SER A 13 30.79 -5.59 4.07
C SER A 13 29.48 -4.91 4.48
N ILE A 14 28.52 -4.78 3.57
CA ILE A 14 27.19 -4.23 3.82
C ILE A 14 26.42 -5.09 4.83
N ALA A 15 26.48 -6.42 4.70
CA ALA A 15 25.81 -7.35 5.62
C ALA A 15 26.45 -7.38 7.03
N ARG A 16 27.74 -7.02 7.16
CA ARG A 16 28.42 -6.85 8.46
C ARG A 16 28.35 -5.44 9.01
N SER A 17 28.01 -4.46 8.18
CA SER A 17 27.74 -3.12 8.67
C SER A 17 26.58 -3.24 9.65
N GLN A 18 26.83 -2.82 10.89
CA GLN A 18 25.76 -2.64 11.85
C GLN A 18 24.73 -1.71 11.17
N PRO A 19 23.41 -2.01 11.24
CA PRO A 19 22.43 -1.02 10.83
C PRO A 19 22.78 0.28 11.55
N PRO A 20 22.70 1.45 10.89
CA PRO A 20 23.08 2.71 11.51
C PRO A 20 22.44 2.77 12.89
N GLN A 21 23.27 2.72 13.92
CA GLN A 21 22.80 2.92 15.27
C GLN A 21 22.19 4.31 15.26
N PHE A 22 20.98 4.49 15.80
CA PHE A 22 20.42 5.81 15.96
C PHE A 22 21.22 6.52 17.04
N GLU A 23 22.43 6.97 16.68
CA GLU A 23 23.26 7.83 17.50
C GLU A 23 22.44 9.08 17.77
N PHE A 24 22.27 9.37 19.05
CA PHE A 24 21.47 10.51 19.48
C PHE A 24 22.19 11.77 19.02
N ASP A 25 21.68 12.40 17.97
CA ASP A 25 22.20 13.66 17.48
C ASP A 25 21.44 14.82 18.14
N PRO A 26 22.07 15.56 19.07
CA PRO A 26 21.43 16.66 19.77
C PRO A 26 21.11 17.85 18.85
N SER A 27 21.66 17.91 17.63
CA SER A 27 21.39 18.98 16.67
C SER A 27 19.98 18.92 16.06
N ILE A 28 19.33 17.75 16.12
CA ILE A 28 18.03 17.54 15.50
C ILE A 28 16.91 17.99 16.46
N PRO A 29 16.09 18.98 16.10
CA PRO A 29 15.02 19.48 16.96
C PRO A 29 13.90 18.44 17.12
N ASN A 30 13.28 18.44 18.30
CA ASN A 30 12.23 17.49 18.68
C ASN A 30 10.85 17.87 18.11
N THR A 31 10.75 18.01 16.79
CA THR A 31 9.53 18.41 16.07
C THR A 31 8.65 17.21 15.75
N SER A 32 7.31 17.40 15.78
CA SER A 32 6.33 16.37 15.46
C SER A 32 5.53 16.74 14.20
N THR A 33 5.57 15.90 13.18
CA THR A 33 4.77 16.01 11.94
C THR A 33 3.45 15.24 12.02
N ALA A 34 3.20 14.53 13.14
CA ALA A 34 1.98 13.79 13.42
C ALA A 34 0.66 14.56 13.15
N PRO A 35 0.49 15.84 13.59
CA PRO A 35 -0.76 16.56 13.36
C PRO A 35 -1.00 16.85 11.87
N ALA A 36 0.04 17.14 11.10
CA ALA A 36 -0.08 17.35 9.66
C ALA A 36 -0.49 16.07 8.94
N LEU A 37 0.08 14.93 9.35
CA LEU A 37 -0.30 13.61 8.82
C LEU A 37 -1.78 13.29 9.09
N LEU A 38 -2.25 13.50 10.32
CA LEU A 38 -3.65 13.29 10.68
C LEU A 38 -4.59 14.22 9.92
N ALA A 39 -4.21 15.48 9.72
CA ALA A 39 -5.02 16.44 8.97
C ALA A 39 -5.22 15.99 7.51
N VAL A 40 -4.13 15.65 6.81
CA VAL A 40 -4.21 15.22 5.40
C VAL A 40 -5.03 13.95 5.26
N ILE A 41 -4.75 12.95 6.09
CA ILE A 41 -5.42 11.66 6.00
C ILE A 41 -6.88 11.81 6.41
N GLY A 42 -7.17 12.53 7.50
CA GLY A 42 -8.53 12.79 7.96
C GLY A 42 -9.38 13.52 6.93
N VAL A 43 -8.84 14.55 6.28
CA VAL A 43 -9.55 15.25 5.20
C VAL A 43 -9.78 14.33 4.01
N SER A 44 -8.77 13.55 3.59
CA SER A 44 -8.93 12.61 2.47
C SER A 44 -9.97 11.53 2.75
N THR A 45 -10.00 10.98 3.97
CA THR A 45 -11.00 10.01 4.42
C THR A 45 -12.39 10.66 4.50
N GLY A 46 -12.49 11.90 4.97
CA GLY A 46 -13.76 12.64 5.02
C GLY A 46 -14.35 12.90 3.64
N ILE A 47 -13.53 13.31 2.66
CA ILE A 47 -13.95 13.51 1.28
C ILE A 47 -14.40 12.17 0.66
N ALA A 48 -13.60 11.12 0.84
CA ALA A 48 -13.95 9.79 0.35
C ALA A 48 -15.28 9.29 0.95
N ALA A 49 -15.47 9.48 2.26
CA ALA A 49 -16.70 9.15 2.97
C ALA A 49 -17.93 9.88 2.39
N LEU A 50 -17.79 11.17 2.10
CA LEU A 50 -18.86 11.98 1.54
C LEU A 50 -19.24 11.50 0.13
N VAL A 51 -18.26 11.21 -0.73
CA VAL A 51 -18.50 10.67 -2.07
C VAL A 51 -19.18 9.30 -2.01
N VAL A 52 -18.77 8.43 -1.09
CA VAL A 52 -19.39 7.11 -0.90
C VAL A 52 -20.82 7.25 -0.40
N ALA A 53 -21.08 8.11 0.59
CA ALA A 53 -22.43 8.37 1.09
C ALA A 53 -23.35 8.89 -0.03
N PHE A 54 -22.85 9.81 -0.86
CA PHE A 54 -23.58 10.32 -2.02
C PHE A 54 -23.87 9.22 -3.05
N ARG A 55 -22.89 8.35 -3.35
CA ARG A 55 -23.06 7.19 -4.24
C ARG A 55 -24.12 6.22 -3.71
N THR A 56 -24.10 5.92 -2.42
CA THR A 56 -25.09 5.04 -1.78
C THR A 56 -26.48 5.69 -1.80
N TYR A 57 -26.59 6.99 -1.52
CA TYR A 57 -27.85 7.72 -1.55
C TYR A 57 -28.51 7.68 -2.94
N ILE A 58 -27.74 8.01 -3.99
CA ILE A 58 -28.24 7.95 -5.38
C ILE A 58 -28.68 6.53 -5.71
N ARG A 59 -27.89 5.51 -5.35
CA ARG A 59 -28.24 4.12 -5.67
C ARG A 59 -29.48 3.64 -4.94
N LEU A 60 -29.62 3.97 -3.64
CA LEU A 60 -30.80 3.57 -2.86
C LEU A 60 -32.07 4.25 -3.39
N VAL A 61 -32.02 5.57 -3.62
CA VAL A 61 -33.20 6.37 -3.96
C VAL A 61 -33.56 6.29 -5.44
N VAL A 62 -32.56 6.36 -6.33
CA VAL A 62 -32.79 6.39 -7.79
C VAL A 62 -32.90 4.98 -8.37
N LEU A 63 -32.08 4.04 -7.91
CA LEU A 63 -32.03 2.69 -8.48
C LEU A 63 -32.99 1.71 -7.77
N ASN A 64 -33.41 2.03 -6.54
CA ASN A 64 -34.46 1.35 -5.75
C ASN A 64 -34.34 -0.20 -5.72
N ARG A 65 -33.10 -0.70 -5.75
CA ARG A 65 -32.75 -2.11 -5.85
C ARG A 65 -31.62 -2.38 -4.86
N MET A 66 -31.95 -2.84 -3.65
CA MET A 66 -30.94 -3.28 -2.70
C MET A 66 -30.27 -4.55 -3.23
N GLY A 67 -29.01 -4.44 -3.63
CA GLY A 67 -28.19 -5.55 -4.08
C GLY A 67 -27.13 -5.92 -3.06
N LEU A 68 -26.54 -7.11 -3.18
CA LEU A 68 -25.31 -7.48 -2.45
C LEU A 68 -24.17 -6.45 -2.62
N ASP A 69 -24.20 -5.67 -3.71
CA ASP A 69 -23.27 -4.57 -4.00
C ASP A 69 -23.28 -3.46 -2.94
N ASP A 70 -24.45 -3.17 -2.32
CA ASP A 70 -24.55 -2.11 -1.32
C ASP A 70 -23.89 -2.52 0.00
N TYR A 71 -23.94 -3.80 0.36
CA TYR A 71 -23.24 -4.34 1.53
C TYR A 71 -21.72 -4.28 1.38
N ALA A 72 -21.21 -4.53 0.17
CA ALA A 72 -19.78 -4.42 -0.12
C ALA A 72 -19.26 -2.98 0.10
N ILE A 73 -20.04 -1.98 -0.30
CA ILE A 73 -19.71 -0.56 -0.06
C ILE A 73 -19.63 -0.24 1.44
N HIS A 74 -20.56 -0.74 2.25
CA HIS A 74 -20.54 -0.52 3.70
C HIS A 74 -19.34 -1.19 4.37
N ILE A 75 -18.97 -2.40 3.94
CA ILE A 75 -17.78 -3.11 4.44
C ILE A 75 -16.51 -2.35 4.07
N THR A 76 -16.40 -1.86 2.84
CA THR A 76 -15.27 -1.01 2.42
C THR A 76 -15.17 0.25 3.28
N MET A 77 -16.29 0.91 3.54
CA MET A 77 -16.35 2.11 4.37
C MET A 77 -15.85 1.83 5.79
N LEU A 78 -16.29 0.71 6.38
CA LEU A 78 -15.86 0.29 7.71
C LEU A 78 -14.34 -0.02 7.74
N SER A 79 -13.81 -0.66 6.70
CA SER A 79 -12.38 -0.92 6.59
C SER A 79 -11.55 0.37 6.47
N SER A 80 -12.03 1.36 5.72
CA SER A 80 -11.38 2.67 5.60
C SER A 80 -11.35 3.43 6.93
N LEU A 81 -12.44 3.36 7.70
CA LEU A 81 -12.51 3.92 9.04
C LEU A 81 -11.53 3.21 10.01
N GLY A 82 -11.42 1.89 9.90
CA GLY A 82 -10.44 1.11 10.67
C GLY A 82 -8.99 1.47 10.33
N CYS A 83 -8.69 1.73 9.05
CA CYS A 83 -7.37 2.23 8.63
C CYS A 83 -7.08 3.59 9.26
N PHE A 84 -8.04 4.51 9.23
CA PHE A 84 -7.89 5.83 9.85
C PHE A 84 -7.66 5.73 11.37
N ALA A 85 -8.42 4.88 12.07
CA ALA A 85 -8.23 4.61 13.48
C ALA A 85 -6.85 4.02 13.79
N SER A 86 -6.36 3.12 12.93
CA SER A 86 -5.02 2.53 13.07
C SER A 86 -3.91 3.57 12.92
N ILE A 87 -4.11 4.58 12.06
CA ILE A 87 -3.16 5.70 11.87
C ILE A 87 -3.16 6.61 13.10
N ILE A 88 -4.32 6.90 13.68
CA ILE A 88 -4.41 7.63 14.96
C ILE A 88 -3.61 6.90 16.04
N GLY A 89 -3.78 5.58 16.16
CA GLY A 89 -3.01 4.75 17.09
C GLY A 89 -1.49 4.80 16.85
N GLN A 90 -1.05 4.87 15.59
CA GLN A 90 0.37 5.02 15.27
C GLN A 90 0.91 6.39 15.67
N THR A 91 0.18 7.46 15.38
CA THR A 91 0.58 8.84 15.74
C THR A 91 0.67 9.06 17.25
N ALA A 92 -0.21 8.42 18.04
CA ALA A 92 -0.13 8.42 19.50
C ALA A 92 1.14 7.72 20.03
N ASN A 93 1.65 6.73 19.30
CA ASN A 93 2.84 5.95 19.65
C ASN A 93 4.16 6.49 19.05
N GLY A 94 4.16 7.72 18.53
CA GLY A 94 5.38 8.39 18.07
C GLY A 94 5.58 8.43 16.55
N LEU A 95 4.59 7.98 15.76
CA LEU A 95 4.61 8.18 14.31
C LEU A 95 4.61 9.70 13.99
N GLY A 96 5.65 10.17 13.31
CA GLY A 96 5.86 11.59 13.00
C GLY A 96 6.87 12.31 13.89
N ARG A 97 7.54 11.62 14.81
CA ARG A 97 8.67 12.12 15.61
C ARG A 97 9.95 11.40 15.21
N HIS A 98 11.12 12.06 15.33
CA HIS A 98 12.38 11.44 14.94
C HIS A 98 12.62 10.16 15.77
N PRO A 99 13.07 9.04 15.16
CA PRO A 99 13.21 7.74 15.83
C PRO A 99 14.08 7.78 17.09
N GLN A 100 15.05 8.70 17.16
CA GLN A 100 15.91 8.91 18.34
C GLN A 100 15.16 9.36 19.62
N TYR A 101 13.96 9.94 19.49
CA TYR A 101 13.15 10.41 20.62
C TYR A 101 12.00 9.44 20.98
N VAL A 102 11.88 8.31 20.27
CA VAL A 102 10.80 7.34 20.44
C VAL A 102 11.32 6.13 21.20
N ALA A 103 10.70 5.81 22.33
CA ALA A 103 11.03 4.61 23.08
C ALA A 103 10.79 3.34 22.23
N GLN A 104 11.72 2.39 22.30
CA GLN A 104 11.67 1.16 21.52
C GLN A 104 10.37 0.34 21.74
N GLU A 105 9.79 0.40 22.95
CA GLU A 105 8.49 -0.20 23.26
C GLU A 105 7.32 0.42 22.47
N LYS A 106 7.34 1.75 22.30
CA LYS A 106 6.33 2.48 21.52
C LYS A 106 6.47 2.17 20.02
N TYR A 107 7.71 2.00 19.56
CA TYR A 107 7.99 1.58 18.18
C TYR A 107 7.42 0.20 17.86
N MET A 108 7.55 -0.78 18.77
CA MET A 108 6.92 -2.09 18.59
C MET A 108 5.40 -2.00 18.53
N THR A 109 4.81 -1.16 19.36
CA THR A 109 3.36 -0.93 19.36
C THR A 109 2.90 -0.28 18.05
N GLN A 110 3.64 0.72 17.57
CA GLN A 110 3.42 1.36 16.27
C GLN A 110 3.45 0.34 15.11
N GLN A 111 4.41 -0.59 15.11
CA GLN A 111 4.48 -1.64 14.09
C GLN A 111 3.25 -2.55 14.09
N LYS A 112 2.73 -2.93 15.27
CA LYS A 112 1.49 -3.72 15.37
C LYS A 112 0.30 -3.02 14.70
N PHE A 113 0.15 -1.72 14.92
CA PHE A 113 -0.88 -0.93 14.24
C PHE A 113 -0.65 -0.83 12.73
N SER A 114 0.61 -0.72 12.28
CA SER A 114 0.93 -0.74 10.85
C SER A 114 0.56 -2.06 10.18
N LEU A 115 0.74 -3.19 10.87
CA LEU A 115 0.30 -4.51 10.37
C LEU A 115 -1.22 -4.59 10.30
N ALA A 116 -1.93 -4.11 11.32
CA ALA A 116 -3.39 -4.06 11.31
C ALA A 116 -3.91 -3.21 10.14
N GLN A 117 -3.29 -2.05 9.90
CA GLN A 117 -3.62 -1.19 8.77
C GLN A 117 -3.39 -1.90 7.43
N ALA A 118 -2.28 -2.62 7.24
CA ALA A 118 -2.02 -3.34 6.00
C ALA A 118 -3.11 -4.38 5.69
N VAL A 119 -3.56 -5.14 6.69
CA VAL A 119 -4.64 -6.12 6.54
C VAL A 119 -5.95 -5.43 6.14
N LEU A 120 -6.29 -4.32 6.79
CA LEU A 120 -7.49 -3.55 6.48
C LEU A 120 -7.46 -2.97 5.04
N ILE A 121 -6.31 -2.49 4.59
CA ILE A 121 -6.14 -2.01 3.21
C ILE A 121 -6.41 -3.12 2.20
N VAL A 122 -5.83 -4.31 2.40
CA VAL A 122 -6.04 -5.46 1.49
C VAL A 122 -7.50 -5.89 1.46
N LEU A 123 -8.17 -5.95 2.63
CA LEU A 123 -9.60 -6.24 2.72
C LEU A 123 -10.43 -5.18 2.00
N GLY A 124 -10.14 -3.90 2.22
CA GLY A 124 -10.86 -2.78 1.60
C GLY A 124 -10.74 -2.79 0.08
N LEU A 125 -9.52 -2.92 -0.45
CA LEU A 125 -9.26 -2.99 -1.89
C LEU A 125 -9.90 -4.23 -2.53
N GLY A 126 -9.85 -5.38 -1.87
CA GLY A 126 -10.51 -6.60 -2.31
C GLY A 126 -12.02 -6.43 -2.44
N THR A 127 -12.67 -5.89 -1.42
CA THR A 127 -14.13 -5.65 -1.43
C THR A 127 -14.55 -4.63 -2.50
N VAL A 128 -13.76 -3.57 -2.73
CA VAL A 128 -14.01 -2.59 -3.81
C VAL A 128 -13.94 -3.25 -5.18
N LYS A 129 -12.90 -4.06 -5.44
CA LYS A 129 -12.75 -4.78 -6.72
C LYS A 129 -13.97 -5.69 -6.96
N ILE A 130 -14.43 -6.39 -5.92
CA ILE A 130 -15.61 -7.28 -6.00
C ILE A 130 -16.90 -6.50 -6.25
N SER A 131 -17.12 -5.39 -5.54
CA SER A 131 -18.29 -4.51 -5.75
C SER A 131 -18.35 -3.98 -7.19
N ILE A 132 -17.24 -3.43 -7.69
CA ILE A 132 -17.16 -2.94 -9.07
C ILE A 132 -17.39 -4.08 -10.07
N ALA A 133 -16.82 -5.26 -9.84
CA ALA A 133 -17.01 -6.42 -10.70
C ALA A 133 -18.46 -6.91 -10.75
N LEU A 134 -19.16 -6.96 -9.60
CA LEU A 134 -20.57 -7.34 -9.53
C LEU A 134 -21.48 -6.29 -10.16
N PHE A 135 -21.18 -5.00 -9.95
CA PHE A 135 -21.88 -3.90 -10.60
C PHE A 135 -21.75 -3.97 -12.12
N LEU A 136 -20.53 -4.16 -12.63
CA LEU A 136 -20.26 -4.33 -14.05
C LEU A 136 -20.93 -5.60 -14.59
N LEU A 137 -20.87 -6.73 -13.87
CA LEU A 137 -21.52 -7.97 -14.28
C LEU A 137 -23.03 -7.77 -14.48
N ARG A 138 -23.71 -7.06 -13.57
CA ARG A 138 -25.15 -6.82 -13.69
C ARG A 138 -25.49 -5.92 -14.88
N VAL A 139 -24.69 -4.88 -15.15
CA VAL A 139 -24.84 -4.04 -16.36
C VAL A 139 -24.59 -4.86 -17.63
N VAL A 140 -23.62 -5.77 -17.57
CA VAL A 140 -23.15 -6.58 -18.69
C VAL A 140 -23.85 -7.95 -18.77
N THR A 141 -24.83 -8.26 -17.93
CA THR A 141 -25.66 -9.47 -18.08
C THR A 141 -26.55 -9.36 -19.34
N TYR A 142 -26.61 -8.17 -19.96
CA TYR A 142 -27.07 -7.96 -21.33
C TYR A 142 -26.04 -8.31 -22.44
N ALA A 143 -24.77 -8.66 -22.12
CA ALA A 143 -23.70 -8.95 -23.08
C ALA A 143 -22.52 -9.84 -22.56
N SER A 144 -22.55 -11.14 -22.90
CA SER A 144 -21.43 -11.99 -23.43
C SER A 144 -20.10 -12.21 -22.66
N ARG A 145 -19.46 -13.36 -23.00
CA ARG A 145 -18.10 -13.95 -22.80
C ARG A 145 -16.90 -13.14 -22.27
N LYS A 146 -16.98 -11.82 -22.06
CA LYS A 146 -15.91 -10.93 -21.55
C LYS A 146 -15.63 -11.10 -20.05
N MET A 147 -16.63 -11.46 -19.24
CA MET A 147 -16.51 -11.78 -17.80
C MET A 147 -15.50 -12.91 -17.51
N ARG A 148 -15.45 -13.92 -18.38
CA ARG A 148 -14.53 -15.05 -18.27
C ARG A 148 -13.07 -14.64 -18.49
N ARG A 149 -12.80 -13.57 -19.26
CA ARG A 149 -11.46 -12.97 -19.42
C ARG A 149 -11.07 -12.07 -18.25
N PHE A 150 -12.03 -11.41 -17.60
CA PHE A 150 -11.78 -10.59 -16.41
C PHE A 150 -11.37 -11.44 -15.19
N LEU A 151 -11.97 -12.64 -15.04
CA LEU A 151 -11.53 -13.64 -14.07
C LEU A 151 -10.06 -14.07 -14.28
N TRP A 152 -9.61 -14.17 -15.54
CA TRP A 152 -8.20 -14.43 -15.88
C TRP A 152 -7.29 -13.22 -15.64
N PHE A 153 -7.79 -12.00 -15.78
CA PHE A 153 -7.04 -10.77 -15.49
C PHE A 153 -6.85 -10.56 -13.98
N MET A 154 -7.86 -10.93 -13.17
CA MET A 154 -7.80 -10.92 -11.70
C MET A 154 -6.85 -11.99 -11.15
N ILE A 155 -6.75 -13.14 -11.83
CA ILE A 155 -5.74 -14.18 -11.57
C ILE A 155 -4.35 -13.81 -12.13
N GLY A 156 -4.28 -12.89 -13.10
CA GLY A 156 -3.05 -12.49 -13.76
C GLY A 156 -2.22 -11.42 -13.06
N GLU A 157 -2.74 -10.76 -12.02
CA GLU A 157 -2.00 -9.71 -11.28
C GLU A 157 -0.71 -10.28 -10.65
N ASP A 158 -0.73 -11.55 -10.22
CA ASP A 158 0.46 -12.25 -9.71
C ASP A 158 1.32 -12.92 -10.80
N ALA A 159 0.88 -12.90 -12.07
CA ALA A 159 1.59 -13.54 -13.18
C ALA A 159 2.56 -12.59 -13.91
N SER A 160 2.61 -11.31 -13.54
CA SER A 160 3.51 -10.32 -14.14
C SER A 160 4.54 -9.78 -13.14
N VAL A 161 5.29 -10.68 -12.53
CA VAL A 161 6.68 -10.36 -12.16
C VAL A 161 7.53 -10.70 -13.39
N PRO A 162 7.87 -9.74 -14.27
CA PRO A 162 8.78 -10.03 -15.36
C PRO A 162 10.11 -10.51 -14.78
N ASN A 163 10.54 -11.65 -15.27
CA ASN A 163 11.81 -12.31 -14.96
C ASN A 163 12.98 -11.45 -15.50
N VAL A 164 13.31 -10.35 -14.81
CA VAL A 164 14.35 -9.36 -15.20
C VAL A 164 15.76 -9.78 -14.76
N GLN A 165 16.04 -11.08 -14.58
CA GLN A 165 17.42 -11.56 -14.33
C GLN A 165 17.75 -12.86 -15.07
N LYS A 166 17.54 -12.91 -16.39
CA LYS A 166 18.06 -14.00 -17.22
C LYS A 166 18.96 -13.59 -18.39
N ASN A 167 19.39 -12.34 -18.47
CA ASN A 167 20.40 -11.98 -19.47
C ASN A 167 21.47 -11.05 -18.88
N PRO A 168 22.70 -11.54 -18.59
CA PRO A 168 23.81 -10.66 -18.27
C PRO A 168 24.12 -9.77 -19.50
N PRO A 169 24.53 -8.50 -19.30
CA PRO A 169 24.94 -7.62 -20.38
C PRO A 169 26.10 -8.26 -21.16
N ASN A 170 25.94 -8.35 -22.47
CA ASN A 170 26.96 -8.86 -23.37
C ASN A 170 28.16 -7.90 -23.39
N THR A 171 29.30 -8.31 -22.81
CA THR A 171 30.55 -7.55 -22.69
C THR A 171 31.31 -7.43 -24.04
N THR A 172 30.63 -7.30 -25.17
CA THR A 172 31.27 -7.13 -26.49
C THR A 172 31.12 -5.74 -27.10
N ASP A 173 30.45 -4.80 -26.42
CA ASP A 173 30.22 -3.43 -26.93
C ASP A 173 31.16 -2.35 -26.35
N ILE A 174 32.22 -2.77 -25.66
CA ILE A 174 33.31 -1.87 -25.24
C ILE A 174 34.61 -2.22 -25.95
N THR A 175 34.58 -2.23 -27.28
CA THR A 175 35.80 -2.03 -28.07
C THR A 175 36.05 -0.53 -28.23
N PRO A 176 37.12 0.04 -27.67
CA PRO A 176 37.59 1.35 -28.08
C PRO A 176 38.32 1.21 -29.42
N GLU A 177 37.58 1.16 -30.53
CA GLU A 177 38.08 1.53 -31.84
C GLU A 177 37.95 3.05 -31.96
N GLY A 178 39.03 3.79 -31.71
CA GLY A 178 39.09 5.21 -32.03
C GLY A 178 39.86 6.08 -31.03
N ILE A 179 41.16 6.22 -31.32
CA ILE A 179 42.10 7.29 -30.91
C ILE A 179 42.77 7.10 -29.55
#